data_AF-A0A846PK96-F1
#
_entry.id   AF-A0A846PK96-F1
#
_cell.length_a   1.000
_cell.length_b   1.000
_cell.length_c   1.000
_cell.angle_alpha   90.00
_cell.angle_beta   90.00
_cell.angle_gamma   90.00
#
_symmetry.space_group_name_H-M   'P 1'
#
loop_
_entity.id
_entity.type
_entity.pdbx_description
1 polymer ?
#
loop_
_entity_poly.entity_id
_entity_poly.type
_entity_poly.pdbx_seq_one_letter_code
_entity_poly.pdbx_strand_id
1 'polypeptide(L)' 'MIINHEVSKFTKAFRENFITLIVSALGLVAALSWNDAIKSAISTLFPSSSDLIYKFYVAVAVTIIAVVITYFLSRIKKKY' A
#
# COMPACT_ATOMS: atom_id res chain seq x y z
N MET A 1 29.28 31.82 1.77
CA MET A 1 28.53 31.10 2.81
C MET A 1 27.04 30.90 2.46
N ILE A 2 26.37 31.86 1.79
CA ILE A 2 24.92 31.78 1.45
C ILE A 2 24.59 30.71 0.39
N ILE A 3 25.43 30.54 -0.63
CA ILE A 3 25.19 29.60 -1.75
C ILE A 3 25.08 28.14 -1.30
N ASN A 4 25.92 27.70 -0.35
CA ASN A 4 25.89 26.32 0.15
C ASN A 4 24.58 25.96 0.86
N HIS A 5 23.94 26.93 1.50
CA HIS A 5 22.71 26.69 2.25
C HIS A 5 21.51 26.46 1.30
N GLU A 6 21.39 27.26 0.26
CA GLU A 6 20.35 27.10 -0.77
C GLU A 6 20.49 25.79 -1.54
N VAL A 7 21.73 25.43 -1.92
CA VAL A 7 22.01 24.13 -2.57
C VAL A 7 21.64 22.96 -1.66
N SER A 8 22.00 23.02 -0.37
CA SER A 8 21.66 21.96 0.59
C SER A 8 20.15 21.78 0.80
N LYS A 9 19.40 22.90 0.85
CA LYS A 9 17.92 22.87 0.94
C LYS A 9 17.30 22.27 -0.30
N PHE A 10 17.75 22.67 -1.49
CA PHE A 10 17.28 22.10 -2.75
C PHE A 10 17.54 20.60 -2.82
N THR A 11 18.76 20.13 -2.51
CA THR A 11 19.07 18.70 -2.53
C THR A 11 18.22 17.90 -1.54
N LYS A 12 17.93 18.47 -0.37
CA LYS A 12 17.04 17.84 0.62
C LYS A 12 15.61 17.73 0.09
N ALA A 13 15.05 18.83 -0.41
CA ALA A 13 13.70 18.85 -0.98
C ALA A 13 13.57 17.93 -2.21
N PHE A 14 14.58 17.92 -3.08
CA PHE A 14 14.64 17.02 -4.23
C PHE A 14 14.60 15.55 -3.79
N ARG A 15 15.39 15.18 -2.79
CA ARG A 15 15.42 13.82 -2.24
C ARG A 15 14.07 13.42 -1.64
N GLU A 16 13.46 14.28 -0.84
CA GLU A 16 12.16 14.02 -0.20
C GLU A 16 11.06 13.83 -1.25
N ASN A 17 11.02 14.68 -2.27
CA ASN A 17 10.08 14.56 -3.38
C ASN A 17 10.32 13.27 -4.18
N PHE A 18 11.57 12.94 -4.47
CA PHE A 18 11.92 11.74 -5.22
C PHE A 18 11.55 10.46 -4.47
N ILE A 19 11.81 10.40 -3.16
CA ILE A 19 11.36 9.30 -2.30
C ILE A 19 9.84 9.21 -2.32
N THR A 20 9.13 10.33 -2.21
CA THR A 20 7.65 10.35 -2.23
C THR A 20 7.11 9.80 -3.55
N LEU A 21 7.68 10.18 -4.70
CA LEU A 21 7.30 9.67 -6.01
C LEU A 21 7.53 8.15 -6.11
N ILE A 22 8.70 7.65 -5.67
CA ILE A 22 9.01 6.22 -5.67
C ILE A 22 8.04 5.46 -4.78
N VAL A 23 7.84 5.90 -3.54
CA VAL A 23 6.94 5.25 -2.58
C VAL A 23 5.50 5.24 -3.12
N SER A 24 5.07 6.32 -3.77
CA SER A 24 3.74 6.39 -4.37
C SER A 24 3.58 5.41 -5.54
N ALA A 25 4.56 5.34 -6.44
CA ALA A 25 4.55 4.41 -7.56
C ALA A 25 4.58 2.95 -7.09
N LEU A 26 5.44 2.62 -6.12
CA LEU A 26 5.52 1.30 -5.53
C LEU A 26 4.25 0.94 -4.75
N GLY A 27 3.65 1.91 -4.03
CA GLY A 27 2.37 1.73 -3.35
C GLY A 27 1.25 1.37 -4.32
N LEU A 28 1.20 2.01 -5.49
CA LEU A 28 0.25 1.67 -6.55
C LEU A 28 0.49 0.24 -7.08
N VAL A 29 1.73 -0.11 -7.43
CA VAL A 29 2.08 -1.45 -7.90
C VAL A 29 1.73 -2.52 -6.86
N ALA A 30 2.05 -2.27 -5.58
CA ALA A 30 1.69 -3.16 -4.49
C ALA A 30 0.17 -3.34 -4.38
N ALA A 31 -0.62 -2.26 -4.43
CA ALA A 31 -2.08 -2.35 -4.39
C ALA A 31 -2.66 -3.22 -5.52
N LEU A 32 -2.12 -3.07 -6.73
CA LEU A 32 -2.50 -3.89 -7.89
C LEU A 32 -2.14 -5.36 -7.68
N SER A 33 -0.90 -5.67 -7.26
CA SER A 33 -0.45 -7.04 -7.04
C SER A 33 -1.19 -7.75 -5.90
N TRP A 34 -1.52 -7.04 -4.81
CA TRP A 34 -2.29 -7.61 -3.70
C TRP A 34 -3.72 -7.96 -4.12
N ASN A 35 -4.37 -7.15 -4.95
CA ASN A 35 -5.69 -7.46 -5.51
C ASN A 35 -5.67 -8.79 -6.28
N ASP A 36 -4.69 -8.99 -7.16
CA ASP A 36 -4.59 -10.21 -7.97
C ASP A 36 -4.17 -11.42 -7.13
N ALA A 37 -3.30 -11.24 -6.14
CA ALA A 37 -2.89 -12.29 -5.21
C ALA A 37 -4.07 -12.81 -4.37
N ILE A 38 -4.88 -11.91 -3.78
CA ILE A 38 -6.06 -12.28 -2.98
C ILE A 38 -7.06 -13.04 -3.85
N LYS A 39 -7.33 -12.54 -5.06
CA LYS A 39 -8.24 -13.18 -6.01
C LYS A 39 -7.80 -14.59 -6.38
N SER A 40 -6.51 -14.76 -6.66
CA SER A 40 -5.93 -16.05 -7.02
C SER A 40 -5.95 -17.01 -5.83
N ALA A 41 -5.58 -16.55 -4.64
CA ALA A 41 -5.62 -17.35 -3.41
C ALA A 41 -7.04 -17.87 -3.11
N ILE A 42 -8.07 -17.01 -3.23
CA ILE A 42 -9.46 -17.42 -3.03
C ILE A 42 -9.91 -18.42 -4.10
N SER A 43 -9.51 -18.20 -5.37
CA SER A 43 -9.82 -19.13 -6.47
C SER A 43 -9.22 -20.52 -6.23
N THR A 44 -7.98 -20.59 -5.73
CA THR A 44 -7.31 -21.85 -5.41
C THR A 44 -7.94 -22.55 -4.19
N LEU A 45 -8.35 -21.80 -3.17
CA LEU A 45 -8.97 -22.37 -1.96
C LEU A 45 -10.44 -22.76 -2.16
N PHE A 46 -11.17 -22.08 -3.05
CA PHE A 46 -12.60 -22.29 -3.31
C PHE A 46 -12.90 -22.39 -4.82
N PRO A 47 -12.40 -23.44 -5.51
CA PRO A 47 -12.52 -23.56 -6.97
C PRO A 47 -13.96 -23.78 -7.49
N SER A 48 -14.92 -24.10 -6.62
CA SER A 48 -16.32 -24.40 -6.99
C SER A 48 -17.34 -23.39 -6.46
N SER A 49 -16.90 -22.21 -5.98
CA SER A 49 -17.83 -21.17 -5.54
C SER A 49 -18.49 -20.45 -6.73
N SER A 50 -19.79 -20.13 -6.61
CA SER A 50 -20.47 -19.26 -7.58
C SER A 50 -19.81 -17.87 -7.63
N ASP A 51 -19.90 -17.19 -8.78
CA ASP A 51 -19.26 -15.88 -8.99
C ASP A 51 -19.63 -14.83 -7.92
N LEU A 52 -20.87 -14.87 -7.43
CA LEU A 52 -21.34 -14.00 -6.34
C LEU A 52 -20.65 -14.32 -5.01
N ILE A 53 -20.54 -15.61 -4.66
CA ILE A 53 -19.89 -16.07 -3.43
C ILE A 53 -18.39 -15.76 -3.47
N TYR A 54 -17.75 -15.95 -4.62
CA TYR A 54 -16.35 -15.58 -4.85
C TYR A 54 -16.10 -14.08 -4.59
N LYS A 55 -16.92 -13.21 -5.19
CA LYS A 55 -16.83 -11.76 -5.00
C LYS A 55 -17.03 -11.36 -3.54
N PHE A 56 -17.92 -12.06 -2.83
CA PHE A 56 -18.13 -11.83 -1.40
C PHE A 56 -16.89 -12.17 -0.57
N TYR A 57 -16.24 -13.32 -0.82
CA TYR A 57 -14.99 -13.68 -0.13
C TYR A 57 -13.87 -12.68 -0.39
N VAL A 58 -13.70 -12.25 -1.64
CA VAL A 58 -12.69 -11.24 -2.00
C VAL A 58 -12.96 -9.93 -1.24
N ALA A 59 -14.20 -9.45 -1.22
CA ALA A 59 -14.58 -8.22 -0.52
C ALA A 59 -14.33 -8.30 0.99
N VAL A 60 -14.68 -9.42 1.63
CA VAL A 60 -14.45 -9.64 3.06
C VAL A 60 -12.96 -9.72 3.36
N ALA A 61 -12.19 -10.49 2.57
CA ALA A 61 -10.75 -10.63 2.75
C ALA A 61 -10.01 -9.29 2.62
N VAL A 62 -10.31 -8.51 1.58
CA VAL A 62 -9.74 -7.17 1.38
C VAL A 62 -10.10 -6.23 2.55
N THR A 63 -11.33 -6.30 3.05
CA THR A 63 -11.78 -5.49 4.19
C THR A 63 -11.03 -5.84 5.47
N ILE A 64 -10.86 -7.13 5.77
CA ILE A 64 -10.09 -7.58 6.94
C ILE A 64 -8.65 -7.10 6.85
N ILE A 65 -8.00 -7.28 5.69
CA ILE A 65 -6.62 -6.83 5.46
C ILE A 65 -6.52 -5.31 5.64
N ALA A 66 -7.45 -4.54 5.08
CA ALA A 66 -7.47 -3.09 5.23
C ALA A 66 -7.60 -2.67 6.70
N VAL A 67 -8.54 -3.25 7.46
CA VAL A 67 -8.72 -2.95 8.89
C VAL A 67 -7.46 -3.28 9.69
N VAL A 68 -6.84 -4.44 9.44
CA VAL A 68 -5.62 -4.87 10.11
C VAL A 68 -4.47 -3.90 9.82
N ILE A 69 -4.24 -3.55 8.55
CA ILE A 69 -3.21 -2.59 8.14
C ILE A 69 -3.48 -1.22 8.78
N THR A 70 -4.70 -0.68 8.67
CA THR A 70 -5.06 0.61 9.26
C THR A 70 -4.89 0.62 10.77
N TYR A 71 -5.24 -0.47 11.46
CA TYR A 71 -5.02 -0.62 12.90
C TYR A 71 -3.54 -0.57 13.26
N PHE A 72 -2.68 -1.34 12.57
CA PHE A 72 -1.24 -1.33 12.80
C PHE A 72 -0.61 0.04 12.52
N LEU A 73 -0.98 0.68 11.41
CA LEU A 73 -0.51 2.04 11.08
C LEU A 73 -0.92 3.06 12.15
N SER A 74 -2.15 2.95 12.66
CA SER A 74 -2.66 3.82 13.73
C SER A 74 -1.88 3.66 15.05
N ARG A 75 -1.38 2.45 15.33
CA ARG A 75 -0.54 2.18 16.52
C ARG A 75 0.88 2.72 16.37
N ILE A 76 1.46 2.65 15.18
CA ILE A 76 2.81 3.16 14.90
C ILE A 76 2.84 4.70 15.03
N LYS A 77 1.82 5.39 14.53
CA LYS A 77 1.67 6.85 14.67
C LYS A 77 1.52 7.33 16.12
N LYS A 78 1.12 6.48 17.05
CA LYS A 78 0.94 6.85 18.47
C LYS A 78 2.24 6.76 19.27
N LYS A 79 3.29 6.16 18.69
CA LYS A 79 4.59 5.90 19.35
C LYS A 79 5.67 6.92 18.96
N TYR A 80 5.37 7.82 18.02
CA TYR A 80 6.21 8.93 17.56
C TYR A 80 5.38 10.21 17.56
#